data_AF-A0A371NSR4-F1
#
_entry.id   AF-A0A371NSR4-F1
#
_cell.length_a   1.000
_cell.length_b   1.000
_cell.length_c   1.000
_cell.angle_alpha   90.00
_cell.angle_beta   90.00
_cell.angle_gamma   90.00
#
_symmetry.space_group_name_H-M   'P 1'
#
loop_
_entity.id
_entity.type
_entity.pdbx_description
1 polymer ?
#
loop_
_entity_poly.entity_id
_entity_poly.type
_entity_poly.pdbx_seq_one_letter_code
_entity_poly.pdbx_strand_id
1 'polypeptide(L)'
;MDPLTIVELWWVVPAAAGATVVTVTGVRSGKRRRKRLAFDAAREQLAEARTAAVASTAALKATRAELAHATAERGAGRASAADVTRARQALREAEQHAKAASALVRARRARVAASRAELAAPGDPLERLYVAHDAVNNRWMEYETDPARAIAFPQMSDVKAPATAAFFAAQRRARDARPAADAKRVTPADFAAYRDAVADLERALVDAERAAGAVREPRPAWQDTAHQVIELGAEAIRSVTDRSSRRRDTP
;
A
#
# COMPACT_ATOMS: atom_id res chain seq x y z
N MET A 1 38.69 -0.33 -71.92
CA MET A 1 39.08 -1.45 -71.03
C MET A 1 39.59 -0.82 -69.76
N ASP A 2 38.72 -0.72 -68.76
CA ASP A 2 39.05 -0.64 -67.34
C ASP A 2 37.75 -0.96 -66.58
N PRO A 3 37.68 -2.09 -65.86
CA PRO A 3 36.52 -2.53 -65.09
C PRO A 3 36.71 -2.32 -63.58
N LEU A 4 35.60 -2.48 -62.83
CA LEU A 4 35.50 -2.64 -61.37
C LEU A 4 35.54 -1.31 -60.59
N THR A 5 34.65 -1.00 -59.64
CA THR A 5 33.89 -1.83 -58.70
C THR A 5 32.58 -1.17 -58.27
N ILE A 6 31.59 -2.03 -58.02
CA ILE A 6 30.35 -1.83 -57.27
C ILE A 6 30.67 -1.42 -55.82
N VAL A 7 29.74 -0.69 -55.19
CA VAL A 7 29.28 -0.77 -53.77
C VAL A 7 29.13 0.62 -53.13
N GLU A 8 27.89 1.13 -53.08
CA GLU A 8 27.22 1.74 -51.91
C GLU A 8 25.92 2.42 -52.36
N LEU A 9 24.89 1.62 -52.59
CA LEU A 9 23.54 2.09 -52.91
C LEU A 9 22.57 1.62 -51.82
N TRP A 10 22.57 2.30 -50.68
CA TRP A 10 21.52 2.13 -49.66
C TRP A 10 20.92 3.46 -49.15
N TRP A 11 21.32 4.60 -49.70
CA TRP A 11 20.86 5.93 -49.25
C TRP A 11 19.67 6.55 -50.02
N VAL A 12 19.11 5.94 -51.07
CA VAL A 12 17.94 6.54 -51.74
C VAL A 12 16.62 6.07 -51.13
N VAL A 13 16.11 6.92 -50.25
CA VAL A 13 14.71 7.05 -49.80
C VAL A 13 13.72 7.04 -50.98
N PRO A 14 12.63 6.26 -50.90
CA PRO A 14 11.34 6.69 -51.40
C PRO A 14 10.46 7.09 -50.22
N ALA A 15 10.03 8.35 -50.26
CA ALA A 15 9.06 8.93 -49.36
C ALA A 15 7.74 8.16 -49.41
N ALA A 16 7.49 7.32 -48.41
CA ALA A 16 6.14 6.94 -48.03
C ALA A 16 5.63 7.99 -47.04
N ALA A 17 5.15 9.12 -47.57
CA ALA A 17 4.34 10.07 -46.81
C ALA A 17 2.99 9.41 -46.46
N GLY A 18 3.02 8.53 -45.48
CA GLY A 18 1.83 8.12 -44.74
C GLY A 18 1.37 9.30 -43.89
N ALA A 19 0.67 10.24 -44.52
CA ALA A 19 -0.06 11.29 -43.84
C ALA A 19 -1.16 10.63 -43.00
N THR A 20 -0.79 10.16 -41.80
CA THR A 20 -1.78 9.85 -40.77
C THR A 20 -2.39 11.17 -40.36
N VAL A 21 -3.59 11.45 -40.87
CA VAL A 21 -4.46 12.48 -40.33
C VAL A 21 -4.78 12.07 -38.89
N VAL A 22 -3.93 12.47 -37.94
CA VAL A 22 -4.25 12.44 -36.53
C VAL A 22 -5.31 13.49 -36.33
N THR A 23 -6.57 13.07 -36.45
CA THR A 23 -7.71 13.93 -36.11
C THR A 23 -7.54 14.40 -34.66
N VAL A 24 -7.51 15.72 -34.45
CA VAL A 24 -7.34 16.36 -33.13
C VAL A 24 -8.39 15.86 -32.11
N THR A 25 -9.51 15.32 -32.60
CA THR A 25 -10.55 14.62 -31.81
C THR A 25 -10.02 13.39 -31.05
N GLY A 26 -9.07 12.63 -31.61
CA GLY A 26 -8.48 11.46 -30.96
C GLY A 26 -7.70 11.81 -29.69
N VAL A 27 -6.83 12.83 -29.78
CA VAL A 27 -5.95 13.26 -28.67
C VAL A 27 -6.75 13.81 -27.48
N ARG A 28 -7.84 14.54 -27.74
CA ARG A 28 -8.69 15.13 -26.67
C ARG A 28 -9.48 14.06 -25.90
N SER A 29 -9.89 12.99 -26.57
CA SER A 29 -10.58 11.86 -25.93
C SER A 29 -9.65 11.04 -25.03
N GLY A 30 -8.40 10.83 -25.44
CA GLY A 30 -7.37 10.15 -24.65
C GLY A 30 -7.05 10.87 -23.35
N LYS A 31 -6.88 12.20 -23.39
CA LYS A 31 -6.66 13.02 -22.18
C LYS A 31 -7.83 12.97 -21.20
N ARG A 32 -9.08 13.00 -21.70
CA ARG A 32 -10.28 12.89 -20.83
C ARG A 32 -10.40 11.52 -20.18
N ARG A 33 -10.04 10.45 -20.90
CA ARG A 33 -10.01 9.07 -20.37
C ARG A 33 -8.93 8.90 -19.28
N ARG A 34 -7.71 9.40 -19.50
CA ARG A 34 -6.64 9.38 -18.48
C ARG A 34 -7.03 10.10 -17.19
N LYS A 35 -7.68 11.28 -17.30
CA LYS A 35 -8.20 11.99 -16.11
C LYS A 35 -9.23 11.19 -15.31
N ARG A 36 -10.03 10.34 -15.95
CA ARG A 36 -11.06 9.52 -15.30
C ARG A 36 -10.56 8.18 -14.79
N LEU A 37 -9.32 7.83 -15.08
CA LEU A 37 -8.75 6.50 -14.80
C LEU A 37 -8.86 6.10 -13.33
N ALA A 38 -8.55 7.03 -12.41
CA ALA A 38 -8.67 6.79 -10.97
C ALA A 38 -10.12 6.60 -10.51
N PHE A 39 -11.07 7.30 -11.14
CA PHE A 39 -12.49 7.19 -10.83
C PHE A 39 -13.08 5.89 -11.37
N ASP A 40 -12.77 5.54 -12.62
CA ASP A 40 -13.21 4.30 -13.26
C ASP A 40 -12.66 3.09 -12.50
N ALA A 41 -11.39 3.12 -12.08
CA ALA A 41 -10.77 2.08 -11.28
C ALA A 41 -11.45 1.91 -9.91
N ALA A 42 -11.80 3.04 -9.26
CA ALA A 42 -12.51 2.99 -7.98
C ALA A 42 -13.93 2.40 -8.13
N ARG A 43 -14.62 2.67 -9.26
CA ARG A 43 -15.94 2.11 -9.54
C ARG A 43 -15.90 0.61 -9.79
N GLU A 44 -14.91 0.14 -10.56
CA GLU A 44 -14.70 -1.27 -10.84
C GLU A 44 -14.44 -2.05 -9.55
N GLN A 45 -13.51 -1.58 -8.71
CA GLN A 45 -13.22 -2.18 -7.40
C GLN A 45 -14.42 -2.17 -6.44
N LEU A 46 -15.31 -1.16 -6.54
CA LEU A 46 -16.55 -1.14 -5.76
C LEU A 46 -17.55 -2.19 -6.27
N ALA A 47 -17.63 -2.41 -7.59
CA ALA A 47 -18.47 -3.44 -8.16
C ALA A 47 -17.98 -4.83 -7.72
N GLU A 48 -16.68 -5.11 -7.82
CA GLU A 48 -16.05 -6.34 -7.34
C GLU A 48 -16.32 -6.58 -5.85
N ALA A 49 -16.11 -5.56 -5.01
CA ALA A 49 -16.35 -5.67 -3.56
C ALA A 49 -17.82 -5.97 -3.22
N ARG A 50 -18.77 -5.43 -4.00
CA ARG A 50 -20.20 -5.74 -3.81
C ARG A 50 -20.51 -7.19 -4.17
N THR A 51 -19.98 -7.68 -5.29
CA THR A 51 -20.14 -9.08 -5.69
C THR A 51 -19.55 -10.02 -4.64
N ALA A 52 -18.35 -9.72 -4.14
CA ALA A 52 -17.72 -10.49 -3.07
C ALA A 52 -18.53 -10.44 -1.76
N ALA A 53 -19.12 -9.29 -1.41
CA ALA A 53 -19.96 -9.18 -0.22
C ALA A 53 -21.25 -10.02 -0.32
N VAL A 54 -21.88 -10.07 -1.49
CA VAL A 54 -23.04 -10.94 -1.74
C VAL A 54 -22.63 -12.41 -1.59
N ALA A 55 -21.52 -12.82 -2.21
CA ALA A 55 -20.98 -14.18 -2.09
C ALA A 55 -20.66 -14.55 -0.63
N SER A 56 -20.03 -13.65 0.13
CA SER A 56 -19.71 -13.88 1.55
C SER A 56 -20.96 -14.04 2.43
N THR A 57 -22.05 -13.33 2.09
CA THR A 57 -23.32 -13.46 2.79
C THR A 57 -23.99 -14.80 2.49
N ALA A 58 -23.89 -15.27 1.25
CA ALA A 58 -24.38 -16.60 0.87
C ALA A 58 -23.58 -17.71 1.59
N ALA A 59 -22.26 -17.60 1.65
CA ALA A 59 -21.40 -18.53 2.39
C ALA A 59 -21.72 -18.56 3.89
N LEU A 60 -21.99 -17.39 4.50
CA LEU A 60 -22.44 -17.30 5.88
C LEU A 60 -23.77 -18.04 6.13
N LYS A 61 -24.72 -17.93 5.21
CA LYS A 61 -26.00 -18.67 5.33
C LYS A 61 -25.79 -20.18 5.18
N ALA A 62 -24.95 -20.61 4.26
CA ALA A 62 -24.61 -22.02 4.06
C ALA A 62 -23.95 -22.62 5.31
N THR A 63 -22.91 -21.99 5.85
CA THR A 63 -22.22 -22.45 7.07
C THR A 63 -23.12 -22.44 8.31
N ARG A 64 -24.09 -21.52 8.39
CA ARG A 64 -25.11 -21.55 9.44
C ARG A 64 -26.05 -22.76 9.31
N ALA A 65 -26.43 -23.12 8.09
CA ALA A 65 -27.24 -24.31 7.84
C ALA A 65 -26.45 -25.60 8.14
N GLU A 66 -25.16 -25.64 7.81
CA GLU A 66 -24.25 -26.74 8.15
C GLU A 66 -24.13 -26.93 9.67
N LEU A 67 -24.02 -25.83 10.42
CA LEU A 67 -24.03 -25.91 11.89
C LEU A 67 -25.35 -26.47 12.41
N ALA A 68 -26.50 -26.01 11.89
CA ALA A 68 -27.81 -26.53 12.28
C ALA A 68 -27.91 -28.04 11.98
N HIS A 69 -27.45 -28.47 10.81
CA HIS A 69 -27.39 -29.88 10.43
C HIS A 69 -26.49 -30.69 11.38
N ALA A 70 -25.26 -30.22 11.65
CA ALA A 70 -24.35 -30.89 12.57
C ALA A 70 -24.93 -31.00 14.00
N THR A 71 -25.66 -29.98 14.46
CA THR A 71 -26.34 -30.04 15.76
C THR A 71 -27.50 -31.03 15.77
N ALA A 72 -28.25 -31.16 14.67
CA ALA A 72 -29.33 -32.13 14.54
C ALA A 72 -28.80 -33.58 14.49
N GLU A 73 -27.77 -33.83 13.69
CA GLU A 73 -27.13 -35.15 13.60
C GLU A 73 -26.48 -35.56 14.93
N ARG A 74 -25.95 -34.61 15.70
CA ARG A 74 -25.48 -34.86 17.07
C ARG A 74 -26.63 -35.28 17.99
N GLY A 75 -27.78 -34.59 17.91
CA GLY A 75 -28.98 -34.95 18.67
C GLY A 75 -29.53 -36.34 18.31
N ALA A 76 -29.35 -36.77 17.06
CA ALA A 76 -29.71 -38.11 16.58
C ALA A 76 -28.64 -39.20 16.85
N GLY A 77 -27.53 -38.86 17.50
CA GLY A 77 -26.43 -39.79 17.78
C GLY A 77 -25.58 -40.18 16.56
N ARG A 78 -25.75 -39.51 15.41
CA ARG A 78 -25.04 -39.80 14.15
C ARG A 78 -23.81 -38.92 13.94
N ALA A 79 -23.64 -37.84 14.71
CA ALA A 79 -22.48 -36.96 14.66
C ALA A 79 -21.81 -36.75 16.02
N SER A 80 -20.51 -36.46 15.99
CA SER A 80 -19.66 -36.28 17.16
C SER A 80 -19.66 -34.83 17.69
N ALA A 81 -19.03 -34.62 18.85
CA ALA A 81 -18.84 -33.26 19.41
C ALA A 81 -17.84 -32.44 18.58
N ALA A 82 -16.87 -33.13 17.98
CA ALA A 82 -15.86 -32.54 17.12
C ALA A 82 -16.50 -31.95 15.84
N ASP A 83 -17.53 -32.61 15.29
CA ASP A 83 -18.23 -32.14 14.08
C ASP A 83 -18.94 -30.81 14.32
N VAL A 84 -19.66 -30.70 15.44
CA VAL A 84 -20.28 -29.43 15.85
C VAL A 84 -19.23 -28.35 16.11
N THR A 85 -18.08 -28.72 16.69
CA THR A 85 -17.00 -27.77 16.96
C THR A 85 -16.38 -27.23 15.67
N ARG A 86 -16.14 -28.09 14.66
CA ARG A 86 -15.68 -27.69 13.33
C ARG A 86 -16.70 -26.80 12.63
N ALA A 87 -17.99 -27.16 12.65
CA ALA A 87 -19.03 -26.33 12.05
C ALA A 87 -19.12 -24.94 12.71
N ARG A 88 -18.91 -24.85 14.04
CA ARG A 88 -18.83 -23.55 14.75
C ARG A 88 -17.59 -22.74 14.36
N GLN A 89 -16.44 -23.38 14.14
CA GLN A 89 -15.23 -22.70 13.65
C GLN A 89 -15.47 -22.12 12.25
N ALA A 90 -15.99 -22.94 11.33
CA ALA A 90 -16.33 -22.51 9.97
C ALA A 90 -17.34 -21.35 9.96
N LEU A 91 -18.35 -21.37 10.85
CA LEU A 91 -19.28 -20.25 11.00
C LEU A 91 -18.57 -18.96 11.44
N ARG A 92 -17.66 -19.03 12.43
CA ARG A 92 -16.91 -17.84 12.88
C ARG A 92 -16.03 -17.27 11.78
N GLU A 93 -15.39 -18.12 10.99
CA GLU A 93 -14.60 -17.71 9.83
C GLU A 93 -15.48 -17.03 8.77
N ALA A 94 -16.64 -17.61 8.45
CA ALA A 94 -17.60 -17.02 7.51
C ALA A 94 -18.16 -15.67 8.01
N GLU A 95 -18.41 -15.53 9.31
CA GLU A 95 -18.82 -14.26 9.93
C GLU A 95 -17.74 -13.19 9.82
N GLN A 96 -16.48 -13.55 10.10
CA GLN A 96 -15.34 -12.65 9.93
C GLN A 96 -15.18 -12.23 8.46
N HIS A 97 -15.30 -13.17 7.52
CA HIS A 97 -15.23 -12.87 6.08
C HIS A 97 -16.37 -11.96 5.63
N ALA A 98 -17.61 -12.19 6.05
CA ALA A 98 -18.75 -11.33 5.72
C ALA A 98 -18.57 -9.92 6.31
N LYS A 99 -18.07 -9.83 7.55
CA LYS A 99 -17.74 -8.54 8.18
C LYS A 99 -16.64 -7.80 7.41
N ALA A 100 -15.56 -8.49 7.04
CA ALA A 100 -14.47 -7.94 6.24
C ALA A 100 -14.96 -7.46 4.87
N ALA A 101 -15.78 -8.25 4.18
CA ALA A 101 -16.35 -7.88 2.88
C ALA A 101 -17.26 -6.65 2.99
N SER A 102 -18.09 -6.55 4.03
CA SER A 102 -18.92 -5.36 4.28
C SER A 102 -18.08 -4.10 4.56
N ALA A 103 -16.97 -4.25 5.29
CA ALA A 103 -16.04 -3.17 5.56
C ALA A 103 -15.32 -2.72 4.28
N LEU A 104 -14.92 -3.68 3.43
CA LEU A 104 -14.32 -3.41 2.14
C LEU A 104 -15.27 -2.62 1.23
N VAL A 105 -16.56 -2.97 1.17
CA VAL A 105 -17.56 -2.20 0.41
C VAL A 105 -17.64 -0.76 0.90
N ARG A 106 -17.62 -0.53 2.22
CA ARG A 106 -17.61 0.84 2.79
C ARG A 106 -16.34 1.60 2.39
N ALA A 107 -15.17 0.96 2.50
CA ALA A 107 -13.90 1.55 2.08
C ALA A 107 -13.89 1.90 0.57
N ARG A 108 -14.38 1.01 -0.29
CA ARG A 108 -14.46 1.26 -1.74
C ARG A 108 -15.45 2.36 -2.09
N ARG A 109 -16.57 2.50 -1.36
CA ARG A 109 -17.49 3.65 -1.51
C ARG A 109 -16.80 4.96 -1.18
N ALA A 110 -16.05 5.01 -0.07
CA ALA A 110 -15.26 6.19 0.29
C ALA A 110 -14.23 6.52 -0.80
N ARG A 111 -13.56 5.50 -1.38
CA ARG A 111 -12.61 5.71 -2.48
C ARG A 111 -13.27 6.28 -3.73
N VAL A 112 -14.48 5.84 -4.09
CA VAL A 112 -15.23 6.41 -5.22
C VAL A 112 -15.60 7.88 -4.96
N ALA A 113 -15.96 8.23 -3.72
CA ALA A 113 -16.23 9.62 -3.36
C ALA A 113 -14.96 10.48 -3.47
N ALA A 114 -13.82 9.99 -2.94
CA ALA A 114 -12.53 10.66 -3.03
C ALA A 114 -12.07 10.84 -4.50
N SER A 115 -12.13 9.78 -5.31
CA SER A 115 -11.72 9.85 -6.72
C SER A 115 -12.65 10.75 -7.55
N ARG A 116 -13.93 10.87 -7.17
CA ARG A 116 -14.83 11.86 -7.78
C ARG A 116 -14.41 13.29 -7.47
N ALA A 117 -13.99 13.58 -6.24
CA ALA A 117 -13.46 14.89 -5.87
C ALA A 117 -12.14 15.18 -6.63
N GLU A 118 -11.28 14.19 -6.79
CA GLU A 118 -10.03 14.30 -7.56
C GLU A 118 -10.24 14.60 -9.06
N LEU A 119 -11.42 14.32 -9.63
CA LEU A 119 -11.70 14.67 -11.04
C LEU A 119 -11.67 16.19 -11.29
N ALA A 120 -11.95 16.99 -10.26
CA ALA A 120 -11.86 18.45 -10.32
C ALA A 120 -10.42 18.95 -10.14
N ALA A 121 -9.53 18.12 -9.59
CA ALA A 121 -8.14 18.49 -9.37
C ALA A 121 -7.37 18.56 -10.70
N PRO A 122 -6.42 19.50 -10.84
CA PRO A 122 -5.52 19.54 -11.99
C PRO A 122 -4.57 18.34 -12.00
N GLY A 123 -4.04 18.02 -13.19
CA GLY A 123 -3.06 16.95 -13.38
C GLY A 123 -3.63 15.60 -13.82
N ASP A 124 -2.73 14.71 -14.24
CA ASP A 124 -3.02 13.32 -14.60
C ASP A 124 -2.81 12.43 -13.36
N PRO A 125 -3.81 11.65 -12.92
CA PRO A 125 -3.64 10.73 -11.79
C PRO A 125 -2.49 9.74 -11.97
N LEU A 126 -2.19 9.31 -13.20
CA LEU A 126 -1.10 8.38 -13.47
C LEU A 126 0.27 9.06 -13.27
N GLU A 127 0.39 10.31 -13.72
CA GLU A 127 1.60 11.10 -13.53
C GLU A 127 1.90 11.31 -12.04
N ARG A 128 0.87 11.57 -11.22
CA ARG A 128 1.03 11.66 -9.77
C ARG A 128 1.58 10.37 -9.16
N LEU A 129 1.20 9.20 -9.69
CA LEU A 129 1.75 7.92 -9.22
C LEU A 129 3.20 7.72 -9.64
N TYR A 130 3.59 8.17 -10.85
CA TYR A 130 5.00 8.16 -11.24
C TYR A 130 5.84 9.02 -10.30
N VAL A 131 5.40 10.24 -10.02
CA VAL A 131 6.07 11.13 -9.06
C VAL A 131 6.17 10.50 -7.68
N ALA A 132 5.11 9.86 -7.18
CA ALA A 132 5.13 9.18 -5.88
C ALA A 132 6.11 8.00 -5.85
N HIS A 133 6.13 7.17 -6.89
CA HIS A 133 7.07 6.05 -7.01
C HIS A 133 8.53 6.55 -7.06
N ASP A 134 8.81 7.55 -7.90
CA ASP A 134 10.14 8.10 -8.05
C ASP A 134 10.61 8.79 -6.75
N ALA A 135 9.70 9.43 -5.99
CA ALA A 135 10.01 10.00 -4.68
C ALA A 135 10.44 8.94 -3.66
N VAL A 136 9.79 7.77 -3.63
CA VAL A 136 10.19 6.67 -2.73
C VAL A 136 11.55 6.11 -3.11
N ASN A 137 11.80 5.91 -4.41
CA ASN A 137 13.09 5.43 -4.89
C ASN A 137 14.22 6.43 -4.59
N ASN A 138 13.98 7.73 -4.79
CA ASN A 138 14.94 8.78 -4.46
C ASN A 138 15.25 8.81 -2.96
N ARG A 139 14.22 8.70 -2.10
CA ARG A 139 14.40 8.62 -0.65
C ARG A 139 15.23 7.40 -0.24
N TRP A 140 15.00 6.24 -0.86
CA TRP A 140 15.84 5.07 -0.61
C TRP A 140 17.29 5.27 -1.07
N MET A 141 17.50 5.88 -2.24
CA MET A 141 18.83 6.17 -2.78
C MET A 141 19.67 7.04 -1.84
N GLU A 142 19.06 7.87 -0.98
CA GLU A 142 19.80 8.59 0.05
C GLU A 142 20.57 7.65 1.00
N TYR A 143 20.03 6.46 1.32
CA TYR A 143 20.72 5.49 2.20
C TYR A 143 21.90 4.79 1.51
N GLU A 144 21.85 4.68 0.18
CA GLU A 144 22.94 4.07 -0.62
C GLU A 144 24.02 5.08 -0.98
N THR A 145 23.65 6.35 -1.22
CA THR A 145 24.55 7.35 -1.79
C THR A 145 25.17 8.29 -0.76
N ASP A 146 24.55 8.49 0.40
CA ASP A 146 25.10 9.30 1.48
C ASP A 146 25.92 8.41 2.44
N PRO A 147 27.27 8.57 2.50
CA PRO A 147 28.12 7.78 3.39
C PRO A 147 27.71 7.87 4.86
N ALA A 148 27.20 9.02 5.31
CA ALA A 148 26.77 9.18 6.70
C ALA A 148 25.53 8.32 7.01
N ARG A 149 24.57 8.24 6.08
CA ARG A 149 23.38 7.41 6.21
C ARG A 149 23.71 5.93 6.06
N ALA A 150 24.60 5.56 5.15
CA ALA A 150 25.06 4.18 4.99
C ALA A 150 25.73 3.65 6.28
N ILE A 151 26.54 4.49 6.94
CA ILE A 151 27.17 4.14 8.23
C ILE A 151 26.15 4.10 9.37
N ALA A 152 25.20 5.05 9.42
CA ALA A 152 24.22 5.14 10.49
C ALA A 152 23.13 4.04 10.41
N PHE A 153 22.74 3.65 9.20
CA PHE A 153 21.60 2.76 8.94
C PHE A 153 21.95 1.60 7.98
N PRO A 154 22.97 0.78 8.29
CA PRO A 154 23.44 -0.28 7.38
C PRO A 154 22.37 -1.34 7.06
N GLN A 155 21.36 -1.48 7.93
CA GLN A 155 20.24 -2.40 7.70
C GLN A 155 19.36 -2.00 6.51
N MET A 156 19.37 -0.72 6.09
CA MET A 156 18.61 -0.25 4.92
C MET A 156 19.12 -0.85 3.60
N SER A 157 20.37 -1.31 3.56
CA SER A 157 21.01 -1.95 2.41
C SER A 157 21.16 -3.46 2.57
N ASP A 158 20.89 -4.00 3.76
CA ASP A 158 21.03 -5.43 4.06
C ASP A 158 19.75 -6.21 3.68
N VAL A 159 19.82 -6.96 2.58
CA VAL A 159 18.74 -7.85 2.12
C VAL A 159 18.41 -9.00 3.08
N LYS A 160 19.28 -9.29 4.07
CA LYS A 160 18.98 -10.29 5.11
C LYS A 160 18.03 -9.74 6.17
N ALA A 161 17.94 -8.41 6.32
CA ALA A 161 16.97 -7.79 7.20
C ALA A 161 15.54 -7.99 6.63
N PRO A 162 14.60 -8.58 7.38
CA PRO A 162 13.28 -8.93 6.85
C PRO A 162 12.48 -7.73 6.30
N ALA A 163 12.56 -6.58 6.94
CA ALA A 163 11.86 -5.37 6.51
C ALA A 163 12.45 -4.80 5.21
N THR A 164 13.77 -4.81 5.08
CA THR A 164 14.49 -4.40 3.86
C THR A 164 14.22 -5.35 2.69
N ALA A 165 14.19 -6.67 2.95
CA ALA A 165 13.79 -7.66 1.94
C ALA A 165 12.34 -7.42 1.47
N ALA A 166 11.42 -7.11 2.39
CA ALA A 166 10.04 -6.78 2.06
C ALA A 166 9.94 -5.48 1.23
N PHE A 167 10.76 -4.47 1.54
CA PHE A 167 10.89 -3.25 0.75
C PHE A 167 11.34 -3.54 -0.68
N PHE A 168 12.41 -4.30 -0.89
CA PHE A 168 12.87 -4.64 -2.24
C PHE A 168 11.85 -5.49 -3.02
N ALA A 169 11.14 -6.40 -2.35
CA ALA A 169 10.05 -7.14 -2.95
C ALA A 169 8.89 -6.20 -3.37
N ALA A 170 8.56 -5.20 -2.55
CA ALA A 170 7.56 -4.19 -2.91
C ALA A 170 8.03 -3.28 -4.05
N GLN A 171 9.31 -2.90 -4.06
CA GLN A 171 9.91 -2.09 -5.12
C GLN A 171 9.87 -2.81 -6.46
N ARG A 172 10.22 -4.10 -6.49
CA ARG A 172 10.08 -4.95 -7.68
C ARG A 172 8.63 -5.00 -8.17
N ARG A 173 7.67 -5.22 -7.26
CA ARG A 173 6.23 -5.25 -7.63
C ARG A 173 5.76 -3.91 -8.20
N ALA A 174 6.16 -2.79 -7.60
CA ALA A 174 5.81 -1.46 -8.10
C ALA A 174 6.44 -1.16 -9.47
N ARG A 175 7.68 -1.59 -9.69
CA ARG A 175 8.35 -1.51 -10.99
C ARG A 175 7.65 -2.36 -12.04
N ASP A 176 7.35 -3.60 -11.73
CA ASP A 176 6.71 -4.53 -12.67
C ASP A 176 5.26 -4.10 -13.00
N ALA A 177 4.57 -3.44 -12.06
CA ALA A 177 3.23 -2.89 -12.27
C ALA A 177 3.23 -1.52 -12.97
N ARG A 178 4.37 -0.83 -13.09
CA ARG A 178 4.46 0.51 -13.66
C ARG A 178 4.12 0.47 -15.16
N PRO A 179 3.06 1.16 -15.63
CA PRO A 179 2.79 1.22 -17.06
C PRO A 179 3.94 1.89 -17.82
N ALA A 180 4.26 1.39 -19.01
CA ALA A 180 5.25 2.04 -19.88
C ALA A 180 4.76 3.43 -20.30
N ALA A 181 5.68 4.40 -20.43
CA ALA A 181 5.33 5.78 -20.78
C ALA A 181 4.66 5.90 -22.17
N ASP A 182 5.04 5.02 -23.09
CA ASP A 182 4.53 4.90 -24.46
C ASP A 182 3.32 3.94 -24.57
N ALA A 183 2.84 3.39 -23.46
CA ALA A 183 1.70 2.49 -23.46
C ALA A 183 0.48 3.18 -24.09
N LYS A 184 0.05 2.65 -25.25
CA LYS A 184 -1.06 3.19 -26.05
C LYS A 184 -2.36 3.29 -25.25
N ARG A 185 -2.55 2.41 -24.24
CA ARG A 185 -3.70 2.42 -23.34
C ARG A 185 -3.36 1.81 -21.99
N VAL A 186 -3.70 2.51 -20.91
CA VAL A 186 -3.68 2.00 -19.53
C VAL A 186 -5.12 1.73 -19.12
N THR A 187 -5.41 0.53 -18.63
CA THR A 187 -6.75 0.18 -18.15
C THR A 187 -6.97 0.64 -16.71
N PRO A 188 -8.23 0.79 -16.25
CA PRO A 188 -8.51 1.10 -14.84
C PRO A 188 -7.95 0.04 -13.87
N ALA A 189 -7.98 -1.24 -14.27
CA ALA A 189 -7.36 -2.32 -13.53
C ALA A 189 -5.84 -2.15 -13.41
N ASP A 190 -5.13 -1.85 -14.51
CA ASP A 190 -3.68 -1.59 -14.48
C ASP A 190 -3.34 -0.41 -13.55
N PHE A 191 -4.12 0.67 -13.63
CA PHE A 191 -3.94 1.83 -12.77
C PHE A 191 -4.15 1.48 -11.28
N ALA A 192 -5.19 0.72 -10.96
CA ALA A 192 -5.44 0.25 -9.61
C ALA A 192 -4.31 -0.63 -9.09
N ALA A 193 -3.82 -1.57 -9.90
CA ALA A 193 -2.71 -2.44 -9.55
C ALA A 193 -1.43 -1.63 -9.29
N TYR A 194 -1.10 -0.70 -10.18
CA TYR A 194 0.07 0.16 -10.00
C TYR A 194 -0.06 1.06 -8.76
N ARG A 195 -1.23 1.69 -8.55
CA ARG A 195 -1.50 2.50 -7.35
C ARG A 195 -1.31 1.69 -6.07
N ASP A 196 -1.87 0.48 -6.01
CA ASP A 196 -1.81 -0.36 -4.82
C ASP A 196 -0.35 -0.84 -4.58
N ALA A 197 0.41 -1.13 -5.64
CA ALA A 197 1.83 -1.47 -5.55
C ALA A 197 2.71 -0.28 -5.08
N VAL A 198 2.44 0.94 -5.52
CA VAL A 198 3.14 2.15 -5.02
C VAL A 198 2.83 2.38 -3.54
N ALA A 199 1.57 2.23 -3.13
CA ALA A 199 1.20 2.36 -1.72
C ALA A 199 1.82 1.28 -0.84
N ASP A 200 1.98 0.05 -1.35
CA ASP A 200 2.74 -1.01 -0.68
C ASP A 200 4.22 -0.67 -0.55
N LEU A 201 4.83 -0.13 -1.62
CA LEU A 201 6.23 0.29 -1.64
C LEU A 201 6.49 1.40 -0.60
N GLU A 202 5.62 2.42 -0.54
CA GLU A 202 5.70 3.49 0.46
C GLU A 202 5.66 2.93 1.89
N ARG A 203 4.70 2.04 2.19
CA ARG A 203 4.59 1.40 3.51
C ARG A 203 5.83 0.57 3.84
N ALA A 204 6.31 -0.23 2.89
CA ALA A 204 7.46 -1.09 3.11
C ALA A 204 8.74 -0.29 3.36
N LEU A 205 8.92 0.88 2.71
CA LEU A 205 10.03 1.78 3.02
C LEU A 205 9.94 2.29 4.46
N VAL A 206 8.77 2.80 4.87
CA VAL A 206 8.57 3.30 6.23
C VAL A 206 8.82 2.21 7.27
N ASP A 207 8.37 0.98 7.01
CA ASP A 207 8.58 -0.16 7.89
C ASP A 207 10.06 -0.54 7.98
N ALA A 208 10.80 -0.49 6.86
CA ALA A 208 12.25 -0.70 6.83
C ALA A 208 12.99 0.40 7.60
N GLU A 209 12.64 1.67 7.39
CA GLU A 209 13.26 2.80 8.10
C GLU A 209 12.98 2.77 9.60
N ARG A 210 11.77 2.34 10.00
CA ARG A 210 11.44 2.12 11.41
C ARG A 210 12.27 0.99 12.00
N ALA A 211 12.39 -0.15 11.29
CA ALA A 211 13.19 -1.28 11.73
C ALA A 211 14.69 -0.93 11.86
N ALA A 212 15.21 -0.10 10.95
CA ALA A 212 16.57 0.41 10.98
C ALA A 212 16.80 1.55 12.00
N GLY A 213 15.75 2.06 12.66
CA GLY A 213 15.82 3.16 13.61
C GLY A 213 16.00 4.55 12.97
N ALA A 214 15.83 4.68 11.65
CA ALA A 214 15.90 5.96 10.93
C ALA A 214 14.66 6.84 11.16
N VAL A 215 13.50 6.22 11.42
CA VAL A 215 12.30 6.91 11.90
C VAL A 215 12.21 6.73 13.41
N ARG A 216 12.30 7.84 14.14
CA ARG A 216 12.06 7.83 15.59
C ARG A 216 10.56 7.72 15.84
N GLU A 217 10.16 6.62 16.47
CA GLU A 217 8.80 6.48 16.99
C GLU A 217 8.48 7.66 17.92
N PRO A 218 7.29 8.29 17.82
CA PRO A 218 6.82 9.16 18.88
C PRO A 218 6.84 8.34 20.17
N ARG A 219 7.57 8.82 21.19
CA ARG A 219 7.53 8.15 22.49
C ARG A 219 6.06 8.11 22.92
N PRO A 220 5.51 6.94 23.27
CA PRO A 220 4.13 6.89 23.71
C PRO A 220 3.98 7.80 24.93
N ALA A 221 2.95 8.64 24.94
CA ALA A 221 2.80 9.77 25.88
C ALA A 221 2.93 9.39 27.37
N TRP A 222 2.66 8.13 27.72
CA TRP A 222 2.85 7.61 29.08
C TRP A 222 4.33 7.60 29.52
N GLN A 223 5.29 7.47 28.60
CA GLN A 223 6.72 7.51 28.90
C GLN A 223 7.18 8.93 29.27
N ASP A 224 6.68 9.95 28.57
CA ASP A 224 6.98 11.34 28.91
C ASP A 224 6.35 11.73 30.26
N THR A 225 5.14 11.26 30.54
CA THR A 225 4.50 11.40 31.86
C THR A 225 5.29 10.67 32.94
N ALA A 226 5.81 9.47 32.67
CA ALA A 226 6.61 8.71 33.63
C ALA A 226 7.93 9.43 33.97
N HIS A 227 8.59 10.03 32.99
CA HIS A 227 9.81 10.83 33.23
C HIS A 227 9.52 12.07 34.09
N GLN A 228 8.42 12.79 33.83
CA GLN A 228 8.03 13.95 34.64
C GLN A 228 7.73 13.58 36.09
N VAL A 229 7.05 12.45 36.33
CA VAL A 229 6.75 11.98 37.69
C VAL A 229 8.03 11.58 38.44
N ILE A 230 9.00 10.96 37.75
CA ILE A 230 10.30 10.61 38.33
C ILE A 230 11.10 11.87 38.67
N GLU A 231 11.13 12.87 37.80
CA GLU A 231 11.84 14.13 38.04
C GLU A 231 11.24 14.91 39.22
N LEU A 232 9.90 15.02 39.26
CA LEU A 232 9.17 15.65 40.37
C LEU A 232 9.39 14.89 41.69
N GLY A 233 9.42 13.56 41.65
CA GLY A 233 9.73 12.72 42.82
C GLY A 233 11.16 12.94 43.33
N ALA A 234 12.14 13.04 42.43
CA ALA A 234 13.54 13.31 42.78
C ALA A 234 13.73 14.73 43.34
N GLU A 235 13.01 15.71 42.83
CA GLU A 235 13.02 17.08 43.36
C GLU A 235 12.35 17.18 44.74
N ALA A 236 11.23 16.49 44.96
CA ALA A 236 10.59 16.40 46.26
C ALA A 236 11.53 15.79 47.32
N ILE A 237 12.24 14.70 47.00
CA ILE A 237 13.21 14.07 47.90
C ILE A 237 14.37 15.01 48.22
N ARG A 238 14.91 15.73 47.22
CA ARG A 238 15.98 16.70 47.41
C ARG A 238 15.55 17.88 48.30
N SER A 239 14.35 18.43 48.09
CA SER A 239 13.84 19.54 48.88
C SER A 239 13.56 19.17 50.34
N VAL A 240 13.08 17.94 50.60
CA VAL A 240 12.91 17.43 51.97
C VAL A 240 14.26 17.25 52.66
N THR A 241 15.26 16.75 51.92
CA THR A 241 16.63 16.60 52.44
C THR A 241 17.23 17.96 52.80
N ASP A 242 17.11 18.97 51.92
CA ASP A 242 17.61 20.34 52.17
C ASP A 242 16.85 21.05 53.30
N ARG A 243 15.56 20.76 53.50
CA ARG A 243 14.80 21.27 54.63
C ARG A 243 15.24 20.65 55.96
N SER A 244 15.65 19.38 55.93
CA SER A 244 16.09 18.63 57.11
C SER A 244 17.52 19.00 57.57
N SER A 245 18.36 19.50 56.67
CA SER A 245 19.68 20.06 57.01
C SER A 245 19.53 21.46 57.61
N ARG A 246 18.74 22.35 57.01
CA ARG A 246 18.52 23.71 57.55
C ARG A 246 17.91 23.75 58.94
N ARG A 247 17.06 22.77 59.29
CA ARG A 247 16.43 22.70 60.63
C ARG A 247 17.40 22.25 61.73
N ARG A 248 18.56 21.67 61.37
CA ARG A 248 19.61 21.24 62.31
C ARG A 248 20.65 22.34 62.60
N ASP A 249 20.67 23.41 61.80
CA ASP A 249 21.63 24.51 61.93
C ASP A 249 21.06 25.75 62.65
N THR A 250 19.88 25.64 63.27
CA THR A 250 19.33 26.70 64.15
C THR A 250 19.57 26.30 65.62
N PRO A 251 20.49 26.96 66.34
CA PRO A 251 20.77 26.72 67.76
C PRO A 251 19.66 27.22 68.70
#